data_AF-A0A845D0P7-F1
#
_entry.id   AF-A0A845D0P7-F1
#
_cell.length_a   1.000
_cell.length_b   1.000
_cell.length_c   1.000
_cell.angle_alpha   90.00
_cell.angle_beta   90.00
_cell.angle_gamma   90.00
#
_symmetry.space_group_name_H-M   'P 1'
#
loop_
_entity.id
_entity.type
_entity.pdbx_description
1 polymer ?
#
loop_
_entity_poly.entity_id
_entity_poly.type
_entity_poly.pdbx_seq_one_letter_code
_entity_poly.pdbx_strand_id
1 'polypeptide(L)'
;MTRDFDILVHHHDGDAALARLKEAGYQVASELSIPGYMLNAPDGTEIDLLLIPFEWLDDALQPDRTDAAGYPVLGLPYLVLMKMETSRPQDLGDLSRMLGLAEEDDLEQVRAAVSRYMPDAAEDLESLIYLGRLEMGEI
;
A
#
# COMPACT_ATOMS: atom_id res chain seq x y z
N MET A 1 7.05 7.36 14.15
CA MET A 1 7.93 7.73 13.03
C MET A 1 8.08 6.46 12.23
N THR A 2 7.37 6.34 11.11
CA THR A 2 7.52 5.20 10.21
C THR A 2 8.93 5.27 9.65
N ARG A 3 9.73 4.22 9.86
CA ARG A 3 11.11 4.12 9.38
C ARG A 3 11.20 3.37 8.04
N ASP A 4 10.05 2.96 7.54
CA ASP A 4 9.95 1.92 6.53
C ASP A 4 9.25 2.56 5.32
N PHE A 5 9.94 2.52 4.18
CA PHE A 5 9.43 3.02 2.90
C PHE A 5 9.13 1.82 2.00
N ASP A 6 7.88 1.65 1.60
CA ASP A 6 7.47 0.57 0.71
C ASP A 6 7.52 1.01 -0.75
N ILE A 7 8.16 0.22 -1.61
CA ILE A 7 8.18 0.40 -3.06
C ILE A 7 7.46 -0.79 -3.68
N LEU A 8 6.33 -0.52 -4.34
CA LEU A 8 5.61 -1.52 -5.11
C LEU A 8 6.07 -1.49 -6.58
N VAL A 9 6.43 -2.64 -7.13
CA VAL A 9 6.84 -2.79 -8.52
C VAL A 9 6.13 -4.00 -9.13
N HIS A 10 5.84 -3.95 -10.43
CA HIS A 10 5.40 -5.14 -11.16
C HIS A 10 6.40 -6.29 -10.95
N HIS A 11 5.86 -7.48 -10.64
CA HIS A 11 6.68 -8.67 -10.42
C HIS A 11 7.67 -8.94 -11.58
N HIS A 12 7.27 -8.69 -12.83
CA HIS A 12 8.12 -8.89 -14.01
C HIS A 12 9.27 -7.88 -14.13
N ASP A 13 9.14 -6.70 -13.51
CA ASP A 13 10.18 -5.66 -13.47
C ASP A 13 11.08 -5.77 -12.22
N GLY A 14 10.80 -6.73 -11.32
CA GLY A 14 11.46 -6.84 -10.02
C GLY A 14 12.98 -6.95 -10.10
N ASP A 15 13.50 -7.78 -11.02
CA ASP A 15 14.95 -7.94 -11.21
C ASP A 15 15.60 -6.63 -11.70
N ALA A 16 14.93 -5.92 -12.60
CA ALA A 16 15.42 -4.65 -13.12
C ALA A 16 15.39 -3.54 -12.05
N ALA A 17 14.33 -3.48 -11.25
CA ALA A 17 14.22 -2.56 -10.13
C ALA A 17 15.30 -2.82 -9.06
N LEU A 18 15.49 -4.09 -8.68
CA LEU A 18 16.51 -4.48 -7.73
C LEU A 18 17.93 -4.15 -8.21
N ALA A 19 18.21 -4.37 -9.51
CA ALA A 19 19.50 -4.00 -10.10
C ALA A 19 19.76 -2.49 -10.01
N ARG A 20 18.77 -1.65 -10.36
CA ARG A 20 18.87 -0.19 -10.26
C ARG A 20 19.08 0.29 -8.82
N LEU A 21 18.38 -0.30 -7.86
CA LEU A 21 18.58 0.01 -6.44
C LEU A 21 20.00 -0.33 -5.99
N LYS A 22 20.52 -1.50 -6.38
CA LYS A 22 21.92 -1.88 -6.08
C LYS A 22 22.93 -0.91 -6.71
N GLU A 23 22.72 -0.49 -7.96
CA GLU A 23 23.55 0.51 -8.64
C GLU A 23 23.53 1.87 -7.93
N ALA A 24 22.38 2.24 -7.35
CA ALA A 24 22.22 3.45 -6.54
C ALA A 24 22.83 3.32 -5.12
N GLY A 25 23.41 2.16 -4.77
CA GLY A 25 24.09 1.93 -3.49
C GLY A 25 23.24 1.26 -2.42
N TYR A 26 22.02 0.83 -2.73
CA TYR A 26 21.19 0.07 -1.81
C TYR A 26 21.74 -1.35 -1.63
N GLN A 27 21.64 -1.89 -0.42
CA GLN A 27 22.10 -3.23 -0.10
C GLN A 27 20.93 -4.11 0.34
N VAL A 28 20.81 -5.32 -0.23
CA VAL A 28 19.80 -6.29 0.20
C VAL A 28 20.13 -6.75 1.61
N ALA A 29 19.20 -6.53 2.53
CA ALA A 29 19.29 -6.97 3.92
C ALA A 29 18.75 -8.40 4.07
N SER A 30 17.56 -8.66 3.52
CA SER A 30 16.92 -9.98 3.51
C SER A 30 15.83 -10.09 2.44
N GLU A 31 15.33 -11.29 2.20
CA GLU A 31 14.04 -11.51 1.54
C GLU A 31 12.89 -11.24 2.53
N LEU A 32 11.75 -10.78 2.02
CA LEU A 32 10.53 -10.61 2.81
C LEU A 32 9.76 -11.93 2.95
N SER A 33 8.83 -12.01 3.91
CA SER A 33 7.93 -13.17 4.04
C SER A 33 6.87 -13.26 2.93
N ILE A 34 6.70 -12.16 2.21
CA ILE A 34 5.90 -12.02 0.99
C ILE A 34 6.86 -11.78 -0.18
N PRO A 35 6.47 -12.00 -1.45
CA PRO A 35 7.34 -11.73 -2.60
C PRO A 35 7.96 -10.32 -2.56
N GLY A 36 9.28 -10.25 -2.37
CA GLY A 36 9.99 -8.98 -2.22
C GLY A 36 11.29 -9.06 -1.43
N TYR A 37 11.92 -7.90 -1.24
CA TYR A 37 13.21 -7.74 -0.55
C TYR A 37 13.18 -6.56 0.43
N MET A 38 13.83 -6.72 1.57
CA MET A 38 14.19 -5.61 2.45
C MET A 38 15.58 -5.10 2.06
N LEU A 39 15.73 -3.79 1.88
CA LEU A 39 16.97 -3.13 1.49
C LEU A 39 17.35 -2.03 2.47
N ASN A 40 18.65 -1.84 2.66
CA ASN A 40 19.22 -0.68 3.35
C ASN A 40 19.69 0.36 2.32
N ALA A 41 19.19 1.58 2.45
CA ALA A 41 19.68 2.74 1.74
C ALA A 41 21.10 3.14 2.21
N PRO A 42 21.87 3.91 1.42
CA PRO A 42 23.19 4.40 1.82
C PRO A 42 23.20 5.23 3.11
N ASP A 43 22.08 5.87 3.45
CA ASP A 43 21.90 6.64 4.68
C ASP A 43 21.37 5.81 5.86
N GLY A 44 21.16 4.51 5.67
CA GLY A 44 20.66 3.58 6.67
C GLY A 44 19.14 3.47 6.76
N THR A 45 18.38 4.13 5.88
CA THR A 45 16.92 3.97 5.79
C THR A 45 16.55 2.56 5.30
N GLU A 46 15.58 1.92 5.93
CA GLU A 46 15.06 0.61 5.51
C GLU A 46 13.95 0.79 4.46
N ILE A 47 14.02 0.01 3.39
CA ILE A 47 13.08 0.03 2.26
C ILE A 47 12.61 -1.38 1.96
N ASP A 48 11.31 -1.56 1.81
CA ASP A 48 10.70 -2.81 1.37
C ASP A 48 10.33 -2.73 -0.11
N LEU A 49 10.99 -3.53 -0.94
CA LEU A 49 10.64 -3.72 -2.35
C LEU A 49 9.63 -4.86 -2.47
N LEU A 50 8.37 -4.50 -2.71
CA LEU A 50 7.24 -5.42 -2.86
C LEU A 50 7.07 -5.83 -4.32
N LEU A 51 7.05 -7.14 -4.57
CA LEU A 51 6.93 -7.75 -5.90
C LEU A 51 5.69 -8.64 -6.02
N ILE A 52 4.64 -8.33 -5.26
CA ILE A 52 3.43 -9.15 -5.19
C ILE A 52 2.62 -8.95 -6.48
N PRO A 53 2.22 -10.02 -7.19
CA PRO A 53 1.47 -9.93 -8.43
C PRO A 53 -0.03 -9.71 -8.16
N PHE A 54 -0.38 -8.57 -7.56
CA PHE A 54 -1.77 -8.20 -7.31
C PHE A 54 -2.55 -8.05 -8.63
N GLU A 55 -3.80 -8.53 -8.67
CA GLU A 55 -4.65 -8.44 -9.86
C GLU A 55 -4.98 -6.99 -10.27
N TRP A 56 -4.96 -6.07 -9.30
CA TRP A 56 -5.25 -4.66 -9.48
C TRP A 56 -4.01 -3.82 -9.82
N LEU A 57 -2.82 -4.42 -9.94
CA LEU A 57 -1.56 -3.70 -10.00
C LEU A 57 -1.43 -2.80 -11.24
N ASP A 58 -1.92 -3.24 -12.39
CA ASP A 58 -1.90 -2.47 -13.65
C ASP A 58 -2.78 -1.21 -13.55
N ASP A 59 -3.92 -1.31 -12.86
CA ASP A 59 -4.80 -0.16 -12.63
C ASP A 59 -4.25 0.79 -11.55
N ALA A 60 -3.41 0.27 -10.65
CA ALA A 60 -2.84 1.02 -9.53
C ALA A 60 -1.55 1.77 -9.84
N LEU A 61 -0.70 1.24 -10.72
CA LEU A 61 0.57 1.86 -11.11
C LEU A 61 0.42 2.91 -12.23
N GLN A 62 -0.77 3.49 -12.37
CA GLN A 62 -0.99 4.61 -13.28
C GLN A 62 -0.23 5.86 -12.79
N PRO A 63 0.45 6.60 -13.70
CA PRO A 63 1.41 7.64 -13.33
C PRO A 63 0.79 8.98 -12.91
N ASP A 64 -0.53 9.06 -12.75
CA ASP A 64 -1.27 10.30 -12.57
C ASP A 64 -1.32 10.80 -11.12
N ARG A 65 -0.96 9.95 -10.14
CA ARG A 65 -0.88 10.32 -8.72
C ARG A 65 0.56 10.44 -8.25
N THR A 66 0.94 11.65 -7.86
CA THR A 66 2.24 11.94 -7.24
C THR A 66 2.12 12.63 -5.90
N ASP A 67 3.09 12.46 -5.02
CA ASP A 67 3.22 13.26 -3.81
C ASP A 67 3.69 14.70 -4.10
N ALA A 68 3.90 15.49 -3.04
CA ALA A 68 4.39 16.86 -3.14
C ALA A 68 5.83 16.98 -3.68
N ALA A 69 6.61 15.90 -3.62
CA ALA A 69 7.96 15.83 -4.18
C ALA A 69 7.97 15.31 -5.64
N GLY A 70 6.81 14.91 -6.17
CA GLY A 70 6.64 14.41 -7.53
C GLY A 70 6.88 12.91 -7.68
N TYR A 71 6.98 12.14 -6.58
CA TYR A 71 7.10 10.69 -6.64
C TYR A 71 5.74 10.05 -6.87
N PRO A 72 5.64 9.03 -7.75
CA PRO A 72 4.42 8.25 -7.90
C PRO A 72 4.00 7.64 -6.56
N VAL A 73 2.73 7.78 -6.20
CA VAL A 73 2.17 7.21 -4.97
C VAL A 73 0.93 6.41 -5.25
N LEU A 74 0.75 5.35 -4.46
CA LEU A 74 -0.42 4.50 -4.55
C LEU A 74 -1.67 5.28 -4.11
N GLY A 75 -2.71 5.27 -4.95
CA GLY A 75 -3.99 5.87 -4.60
C GLY A 75 -4.65 5.17 -3.40
N LEU A 76 -5.47 5.92 -2.64
CA LEU A 76 -6.15 5.38 -1.45
C LEU A 76 -6.88 4.05 -1.72
N PRO A 77 -7.64 3.87 -2.82
CA PRO A 77 -8.31 2.59 -3.09
C PRO A 77 -7.36 1.39 -3.12
N TYR A 78 -6.21 1.52 -3.78
CA TYR A 78 -5.24 0.44 -3.92
C TYR A 78 -4.38 0.26 -2.66
N LEU A 79 -4.13 1.34 -1.91
CA LEU A 79 -3.51 1.23 -0.59
C LEU A 79 -4.39 0.43 0.36
N VAL A 80 -5.71 0.64 0.32
CA VAL A 80 -6.67 -0.15 1.11
C VAL A 80 -6.66 -1.62 0.68
N LEU A 81 -6.75 -1.91 -0.63
CA LEU A 81 -6.65 -3.29 -1.14
C LEU A 81 -5.36 -3.97 -0.68
N MET A 82 -4.21 -3.30 -0.86
CA MET A 82 -2.92 -3.82 -0.41
C MET A 82 -2.92 -4.13 1.08
N LYS A 83 -3.40 -3.19 1.91
CA LYS A 83 -3.43 -3.41 3.36
C LYS A 83 -4.39 -4.55 3.71
N MET A 84 -5.57 -4.66 3.09
CA MET A 84 -6.49 -5.77 3.38
C MET A 84 -5.93 -7.14 2.98
N GLU A 85 -5.16 -7.23 1.89
CA GLU A 85 -4.54 -8.49 1.44
C GLU A 85 -3.28 -8.89 2.22
N THR A 86 -2.51 -7.91 2.70
CA THR A 86 -1.19 -8.16 3.30
C THR A 86 -1.16 -8.03 4.83
N SER A 87 -2.15 -7.36 5.43
CA SER A 87 -2.14 -7.05 6.86
C SER A 87 -2.43 -8.25 7.73
N ARG A 88 -1.82 -8.27 8.91
CA ARG A 88 -2.30 -9.09 10.02
C ARG A 88 -3.52 -8.38 10.65
N PRO A 89 -4.41 -9.09 11.36
CA PRO A 89 -5.59 -8.48 12.00
C PRO A 89 -5.30 -7.29 12.93
N GLN A 90 -4.04 -7.14 13.38
CA GLN A 90 -3.58 -6.07 14.27
C GLN A 90 -3.29 -4.76 13.51
N ASP A 91 -2.98 -4.82 12.20
CA ASP A 91 -2.67 -3.64 11.38
C ASP A 91 -3.94 -2.95 10.82
N LEU A 92 -5.12 -3.50 11.12
CA LEU A 92 -6.42 -2.97 10.70
C LEU A 92 -6.83 -1.68 11.43
N GLY A 93 -6.23 -1.38 12.60
CA GLY A 93 -6.54 -0.16 13.35
C GLY A 93 -6.07 1.11 12.63
N ASP A 94 -4.89 1.08 12.01
CA ASP A 94 -4.37 2.21 11.23
C ASP A 94 -5.19 2.45 9.96
N LEU A 95 -5.58 1.35 9.31
CA LEU A 95 -6.47 1.37 8.15
C LEU A 95 -7.84 1.95 8.51
N SER A 96 -8.42 1.54 9.64
CA SER A 96 -9.71 2.06 10.13
C SER A 96 -9.65 3.57 10.39
N ARG A 97 -8.62 4.06 11.11
CA ARG A 97 -8.45 5.51 11.37
C ARG A 97 -8.26 6.31 10.08
N MET A 98 -7.47 5.80 9.13
CA MET A 98 -7.28 6.44 7.82
C MET A 98 -8.61 6.55 7.05
N LEU A 99 -9.41 5.47 7.03
CA LEU A 99 -10.72 5.46 6.39
C LEU A 99 -11.74 6.36 7.10
N GLY A 100 -11.65 6.50 8.42
CA GLY A 100 -12.50 7.39 9.21
C GLY A 100 -12.34 8.87 8.86
N LEU A 101 -11.15 9.27 8.39
CA LEU A 101 -10.82 10.65 8.00
C LEU A 101 -10.94 10.89 6.48
N ALA A 102 -11.25 9.87 5.69
CA ALA A 102 -11.35 10.00 4.24
C ALA A 102 -12.67 10.67 3.85
N GLU A 103 -12.60 11.54 2.83
CA GLU A 103 -13.77 12.17 2.24
C GLU A 103 -14.67 11.12 1.55
N GLU A 104 -15.97 11.39 1.44
CA GLU A 104 -16.92 10.42 0.89
C GLU A 104 -16.58 10.03 -0.57
N ASP A 105 -16.13 10.99 -1.39
CA ASP A 105 -15.70 10.74 -2.78
C ASP A 105 -14.50 9.78 -2.85
N ASP A 106 -13.60 9.82 -1.87
CA ASP A 106 -12.48 8.89 -1.76
C ASP A 106 -12.97 7.52 -1.28
N LEU A 107 -13.90 7.48 -0.32
CA LEU A 107 -14.51 6.24 0.16
C LEU A 107 -15.34 5.53 -0.93
N GLU A 108 -16.04 6.26 -1.79
CA GLU A 108 -16.72 5.68 -2.96
C GLU A 108 -15.75 4.98 -3.90
N GLN A 109 -14.58 5.59 -4.17
CA GLN A 109 -13.55 4.96 -4.99
C GLN A 109 -12.97 3.71 -4.32
N VAL A 110 -12.77 3.74 -2.99
CA VAL A 110 -12.33 2.57 -2.21
C VAL A 110 -13.36 1.44 -2.31
N ARG A 111 -14.66 1.74 -2.10
CA ARG A 111 -15.75 0.75 -2.22
C ARG A 111 -15.83 0.15 -3.61
N ALA A 112 -15.67 0.96 -4.65
CA ALA A 112 -15.66 0.51 -6.04
C ALA A 112 -14.49 -0.47 -6.30
N ALA A 113 -13.29 -0.14 -5.79
CA ALA A 113 -12.12 -1.00 -5.93
C ALA A 113 -12.29 -2.33 -5.16
N VAL A 114 -12.74 -2.29 -3.90
CA VAL A 114 -13.02 -3.50 -3.10
C VAL A 114 -14.11 -4.35 -3.74
N SER A 115 -15.21 -3.75 -4.21
CA SER A 115 -16.27 -4.49 -4.90
C SER A 115 -15.78 -5.20 -6.16
N ARG A 116 -14.78 -4.63 -6.85
CA ARG A 116 -14.22 -5.19 -8.07
C ARG A 116 -13.19 -6.29 -7.79
N TYR A 117 -12.29 -6.07 -6.84
CA TYR A 117 -11.09 -6.90 -6.64
C TYR A 117 -11.17 -7.83 -5.43
N MET A 118 -11.96 -7.48 -4.41
CA MET A 118 -12.11 -8.24 -3.17
C MET A 118 -13.58 -8.23 -2.71
N PRO A 119 -14.55 -8.71 -3.52
CA PRO A 119 -15.97 -8.58 -3.21
C PRO A 119 -16.36 -9.24 -1.88
N ASP A 120 -15.66 -10.31 -1.48
CA ASP A 120 -15.88 -11.01 -0.22
C ASP A 120 -15.46 -10.18 1.01
N ALA A 121 -14.64 -9.15 0.82
CA ALA A 121 -14.15 -8.26 1.88
C ALA A 121 -14.97 -6.95 1.98
N ALA A 122 -16.05 -6.81 1.22
CA ALA A 122 -16.85 -5.58 1.20
C ALA A 122 -17.49 -5.28 2.58
N GLU A 123 -17.97 -6.30 3.30
CA GLU A 123 -18.54 -6.14 4.65
C GLU A 123 -17.46 -5.73 5.67
N ASP A 124 -16.26 -6.29 5.54
CA ASP A 124 -15.11 -5.93 6.37
C ASP A 124 -14.71 -4.47 6.14
N LEU A 125 -14.70 -4.01 4.88
CA LEU A 125 -14.43 -2.60 4.55
C LEU A 125 -15.42 -1.66 5.25
N GLU A 126 -16.73 -1.92 5.14
CA GLU A 126 -17.74 -1.05 5.77
C GLU A 126 -17.59 -1.02 7.29
N SER A 127 -17.24 -2.16 7.89
CA SER A 127 -16.95 -2.24 9.32
C SER A 127 -15.75 -1.37 9.70
N LEU A 128 -14.67 -1.38 8.91
CA LEU A 128 -13.49 -0.55 9.13
C LEU A 128 -13.79 0.95 8.99
N ILE A 129 -14.59 1.34 7.99
CA ILE A 129 -15.04 2.72 7.80
C ILE A 129 -15.86 3.19 9.00
N TYR A 130 -16.84 2.37 9.43
CA TYR A 130 -17.70 2.69 10.56
C TYR A 130 -16.90 2.86 11.86
N LEU A 131 -16.01 1.91 12.16
CA LEU A 131 -15.14 1.97 13.34
C LEU A 131 -14.24 3.21 13.30
N GLY A 132 -13.72 3.55 12.13
CA GLY A 132 -12.88 4.72 11.93
C GLY A 132 -13.62 6.01 12.23
N ARG A 133 -14.82 6.18 11.68
CA ARG A 133 -15.68 7.34 11.93
C ARG A 133 -16.07 7.48 13.40
N LEU A 134 -16.40 6.35 14.04
CA LEU A 134 -16.71 6.33 15.47
C LEU A 134 -15.53 6.82 16.30
N GLU A 135 -14.32 6.37 15.97
CA GLU A 135 -13.10 6.77 16.69
C GLU A 135 -12.77 8.26 16.48
N MET A 136 -13.00 8.79 15.28
CA MET A 136 -12.73 10.20 14.96
C MET A 136 -13.83 11.16 15.43
N GLY A 137 -14.99 10.64 15.86
CA GLY A 137 -16.14 11.45 16.31
C GLY A 137 -16.95 12.06 15.17
N GLU A 138 -16.93 11.42 14.00
CA GLU A 138 -17.66 11.84 12.78
C GLU A 138 -19.12 11.33 12.74
N ILE A 139 -19.53 10.52 13.73
CA ILE A 139 -20.88 9.94 13.87
C ILE A 139 -21.38 9.94 15.31
#